data_AF-A0A2E0DS20-F1
#
_entry.id   AF-A0A2E0DS20-F1
#
_cell.length_a   1.000
_cell.length_b   1.000
_cell.length_c   1.000
_cell.angle_alpha   90.00
_cell.angle_beta   90.00
_cell.angle_gamma   90.00
#
_symmetry.space_group_name_H-M   'P 1'
#
loop_
_entity.id
_entity.type
_entity.pdbx_description
1 polymer ?
#
loop_
_entity_poly.entity_id
_entity_poly.type
_entity_poly.pdbx_seq_one_letter_code
_entity_poly.pdbx_strand_id
1 'polypeptide(L)'
;MQCGTSPVWSERIREALEAGQEVEVIQASFVADYGTEVLMLPPAEGFNLLGYFLPAVAILSAGMLVGLVARGRETQESLAPVSDISPEQQARIRSAMKSLEESESPDW
;
A
#
# COMPACT_ATOMS: atom_id res chain seq x y z
N MET A 1 35.64 -4.66 -22.52
CA MET A 1 34.20 -4.81 -22.23
C MET A 1 33.53 -5.14 -23.55
N GLN A 2 33.09 -6.39 -23.73
CA GLN A 2 32.53 -6.87 -25.00
C GLN A 2 31.08 -6.34 -25.17
N CYS A 3 30.90 -5.32 -26.02
CA CYS A 3 29.60 -4.98 -26.63
C CYS A 3 29.40 -5.88 -27.86
N GLY A 4 29.17 -7.19 -27.66
CA GLY A 4 29.26 -8.18 -28.74
C GLY A 4 27.94 -8.58 -29.43
N THR A 5 26.79 -8.41 -28.78
CA THR A 5 25.48 -8.89 -29.28
C THR A 5 24.52 -7.76 -29.67
N SER A 6 24.61 -6.61 -29.00
CA SER A 6 23.86 -5.40 -29.33
C SER A 6 23.93 -4.96 -30.82
N PRO A 7 25.08 -5.09 -31.54
CA PRO A 7 25.18 -4.55 -32.90
C PRO A 7 24.22 -5.24 -33.88
N VAL A 8 24.07 -6.57 -33.82
CA VAL A 8 23.36 -7.34 -34.85
C VAL A 8 21.85 -7.10 -34.80
N TRP A 9 21.25 -7.10 -33.62
CA TRP A 9 19.81 -6.82 -33.48
C TRP A 9 19.49 -5.37 -33.79
N SER A 10 20.34 -4.43 -33.35
CA SER A 10 20.18 -3.01 -33.66
C SER A 10 20.26 -2.76 -35.17
N GLU A 11 21.17 -3.44 -35.86
CA GLU A 11 21.29 -3.35 -37.32
C GLU A 11 20.08 -3.92 -38.04
N ARG A 12 19.60 -5.10 -37.65
CA ARG A 12 18.36 -5.69 -38.21
C ARG A 12 17.15 -4.78 -38.01
N ILE A 13 17.03 -4.15 -36.85
CA ILE A 13 15.96 -3.18 -36.57
C ILE A 13 16.12 -1.95 -37.49
N ARG A 14 17.33 -1.43 -37.65
CA ARG A 14 17.62 -0.28 -38.53
C ARG A 14 17.25 -0.59 -39.98
N GLU A 15 17.68 -1.72 -40.51
CA GLU A 15 17.37 -2.17 -41.88
C GLU A 15 15.86 -2.34 -42.09
N ALA A 16 15.14 -2.91 -41.11
CA ALA A 16 13.69 -3.08 -41.17
C ALA A 16 12.93 -1.74 -41.18
N LEU A 17 13.39 -0.77 -40.37
CA LEU A 17 12.83 0.59 -40.35
C LEU A 17 13.12 1.33 -41.66
N GLU A 18 14.32 1.18 -42.24
CA GLU A 18 14.68 1.76 -43.54
C GLU A 18 13.89 1.15 -44.70
N ALA A 19 13.52 -0.13 -44.58
CA ALA A 19 12.62 -0.81 -45.50
C ALA A 19 11.14 -0.40 -45.33
N GLY A 20 10.82 0.48 -44.37
CA GLY A 20 9.47 1.00 -44.13
C GLY A 20 8.55 0.02 -43.40
N GLN A 21 9.10 -0.94 -42.64
CA GLN A 21 8.29 -1.85 -41.85
C GLN A 21 7.73 -1.17 -40.60
N GLU A 22 6.48 -1.45 -40.28
CA GLU A 22 5.83 -1.00 -39.04
C GLU A 22 6.50 -1.61 -37.80
N VAL A 23 6.57 -0.84 -36.71
CA VAL A 23 7.28 -1.22 -35.49
C VAL A 23 6.70 -2.50 -34.86
N GLU A 24 5.39 -2.70 -34.95
CA GLU A 24 4.69 -3.88 -34.47
C GLU A 24 5.08 -5.12 -35.27
N VAL A 25 5.29 -4.99 -36.58
CA VAL A 25 5.74 -6.09 -37.44
C VAL A 25 7.18 -6.47 -37.12
N ILE A 26 8.04 -5.48 -36.86
CA ILE A 26 9.42 -5.71 -36.43
C ILE A 26 9.43 -6.46 -35.11
N GLN A 27 8.71 -5.97 -34.10
CA GLN A 27 8.59 -6.64 -32.80
C GLN A 27 8.04 -8.06 -32.93
N ALA A 28 6.97 -8.26 -33.71
CA ALA A 28 6.38 -9.57 -33.95
C ALA A 28 7.37 -10.55 -34.60
N SER A 29 8.23 -10.08 -35.50
CA SER A 29 9.28 -10.92 -36.10
C SER A 29 10.32 -11.38 -35.07
N PHE A 30 10.71 -10.51 -34.13
CA PHE A 30 11.62 -10.89 -33.05
C PHE A 30 10.95 -11.85 -32.06
N VAL A 31 9.66 -11.65 -31.76
CA VAL A 31 8.90 -12.58 -30.92
C VAL A 31 8.75 -13.94 -31.59
N ALA A 32 8.54 -13.99 -32.90
CA ALA A 32 8.47 -15.25 -33.66
C ALA A 32 9.80 -16.02 -33.63
N ASP A 33 10.93 -15.31 -33.69
CA ASP A 33 12.27 -15.92 -33.70
C ASP A 33 12.76 -16.33 -32.30
N TYR A 34 12.46 -15.54 -31.27
CA TYR A 34 13.09 -15.65 -29.94
C TYR A 34 12.11 -15.85 -28.77
N GLY A 35 10.80 -15.79 -29.01
CA GLY A 35 9.79 -15.81 -27.97
C GLY A 35 9.52 -14.43 -27.36
N THR A 36 8.56 -14.37 -26.44
CA THR A 36 8.13 -13.12 -25.82
C THR A 36 9.14 -12.54 -24.83
N GLU A 37 10.10 -13.34 -24.35
CA GLU A 37 11.16 -12.88 -23.44
C GLU A 37 12.14 -11.90 -24.11
N VAL A 38 12.11 -11.80 -25.45
CA VAL A 38 12.86 -10.78 -26.19
C VAL A 38 12.33 -9.37 -25.91
N LEU A 39 11.06 -9.25 -25.51
CA LEU A 39 10.45 -7.98 -25.15
C LEU A 39 10.93 -7.60 -23.75
N MET A 40 11.47 -6.38 -23.60
CA MET A 40 11.81 -5.86 -22.27
C MET A 40 10.57 -5.66 -21.40
N LEU A 41 9.41 -5.47 -22.04
CA LEU A 41 8.12 -5.37 -21.38
C LEU A 41 7.34 -6.67 -21.63
N PRO A 42 7.09 -7.49 -20.60
CA PRO A 42 6.25 -8.67 -20.74
C PRO A 42 4.87 -8.31 -21.29
N PRO A 43 4.27 -9.08 -22.21
CA PRO A 43 2.91 -8.82 -22.69
C PRO A 43 1.91 -8.82 -21.54
N ALA A 44 0.96 -7.88 -21.50
CA ALA A 44 -0.06 -7.77 -20.47
C ALA A 44 -1.19 -8.81 -20.62
N GLU A 45 -0.82 -10.09 -20.66
CA GLU A 45 -1.71 -11.22 -20.88
C GLU A 45 -1.33 -12.40 -19.96
N GLY A 46 -2.27 -13.30 -19.71
CA GLY A 46 -2.03 -14.50 -18.89
C GLY A 46 -1.49 -14.18 -17.49
N PHE A 47 -0.40 -14.85 -17.09
CA PHE A 47 0.20 -14.68 -15.77
C PHE A 47 0.85 -13.31 -15.57
N ASN A 48 1.30 -12.65 -16.64
CA ASN A 48 1.95 -11.33 -16.57
C ASN A 48 1.01 -10.27 -15.99
N LEU A 49 -0.32 -10.43 -16.13
CA LEU A 49 -1.32 -9.56 -15.52
C LEU A 49 -1.14 -9.39 -14.02
N LEU A 50 -0.64 -10.41 -13.31
CA LEU A 50 -0.32 -10.27 -11.89
C LEU A 50 0.74 -9.20 -11.66
N GLY A 51 1.79 -9.12 -12.48
CA GLY A 51 2.80 -8.07 -12.36
C GLY A 51 2.20 -6.66 -12.47
N TYR A 52 1.16 -6.49 -13.28
CA TYR A 52 0.48 -5.21 -13.47
C TYR A 52 -0.54 -4.88 -12.36
N PHE A 53 -1.33 -5.86 -11.93
CA PHE A 53 -2.46 -5.60 -11.03
C PHE A 53 -2.18 -5.94 -9.56
N LEU A 54 -1.27 -6.85 -9.27
CA LEU A 54 -0.98 -7.30 -7.90
C LEU A 54 -0.63 -6.15 -6.96
N PRO A 55 0.18 -5.13 -7.34
CA PRO A 55 0.47 -4.02 -6.43
C PRO A 55 -0.78 -3.23 -6.02
N ALA A 56 -1.65 -2.91 -6.97
CA ALA A 56 -2.89 -2.17 -6.71
C ALA A 56 -3.86 -3.01 -5.85
N VAL A 57 -4.03 -4.29 -6.21
CA VAL A 57 -4.88 -5.22 -5.46
C VAL A 57 -4.36 -5.43 -4.03
N ALA A 58 -3.05 -5.53 -3.85
CA ALA A 58 -2.43 -5.66 -2.53
C ALA A 58 -2.71 -4.44 -1.64
N ILE A 59 -2.53 -3.23 -2.17
CA ILE A 59 -2.78 -2.00 -1.41
C ILE A 59 -4.27 -1.87 -1.05
N LEU A 60 -5.17 -2.08 -2.02
CA LEU A 60 -6.62 -1.96 -1.79
C LEU A 60 -7.13 -3.01 -0.80
N SER A 61 -6.70 -4.26 -0.93
CA SER A 61 -7.09 -5.34 -0.03
C SER A 61 -6.55 -5.12 1.39
N ALA A 62 -5.30 -4.68 1.54
CA ALA A 62 -4.73 -4.33 2.84
C ALA A 62 -5.48 -3.17 3.50
N GLY A 63 -5.75 -2.10 2.75
CA GLY A 63 -6.50 -0.94 3.23
C GLY A 63 -7.93 -1.30 3.63
N MET A 64 -8.60 -2.13 2.83
CA MET A 64 -9.93 -2.64 3.14
C MET A 64 -9.93 -3.48 4.41
N LEU A 65 -8.96 -4.39 4.57
CA LEU A 65 -8.82 -5.21 5.77
C LEU A 65 -8.64 -4.36 7.03
N VAL A 66 -7.73 -3.38 6.98
CA VAL A 66 -7.52 -2.42 8.08
C VAL A 66 -8.80 -1.65 8.38
N GLY A 67 -9.48 -1.14 7.36
CA GLY A 67 -10.74 -0.39 7.53
C GLY A 67 -11.86 -1.24 8.16
N LEU A 68 -11.98 -2.51 7.78
CA LEU A 68 -12.95 -3.43 8.37
C LEU A 68 -12.64 -3.74 9.84
N VAL A 69 -11.37 -4.01 10.16
CA VAL A 69 -10.94 -4.28 11.54
C VAL A 69 -11.09 -3.03 12.42
N ALA A 70 -10.75 -1.86 11.90
CA ALA A 70 -10.88 -0.59 12.61
C ALA A 70 -12.36 -0.23 12.88
N ARG A 71 -13.26 -0.48 11.91
CA ARG A 71 -14.71 -0.26 12.08
C ARG A 71 -15.34 -1.13 13.16
N GLY A 72 -14.87 -2.36 13.35
CA GLY A 72 -15.33 -3.24 14.42
C GLY A 72 -14.89 -2.79 15.82
N ARG A 73 -13.89 -1.90 15.90
CA ARG A 73 -13.52 -1.18 17.12
C ARG A 73 -14.28 0.14 17.13
N GLU A 74 -15.61 0.08 17.25
CA GLU A 74 -16.29 1.19 17.92
C GLU A 74 -15.59 1.32 19.27
N THR A 75 -14.78 2.37 19.41
CA THR A 75 -14.44 2.94 20.70
C THR A 75 -15.76 3.31 21.34
N GLN A 76 -16.39 2.33 21.98
CA GLN A 76 -17.23 2.56 23.12
C GLN A 76 -16.29 3.08 24.22
N GLU A 77 -15.71 4.26 24.01
CA GLU A 77 -15.63 5.19 25.12
C GLU A 77 -17.08 5.46 25.47
N SER A 78 -17.63 4.58 26.30
CA SER A 78 -18.77 4.91 27.12
C SER A 78 -18.31 6.12 27.93
N LEU A 79 -18.50 7.32 27.38
CA LEU A 79 -18.59 8.55 28.15
C LEU A 79 -19.81 8.33 29.03
N ALA A 80 -19.59 7.64 30.15
CA ALA A 80 -20.61 7.44 31.15
C ALA A 80 -21.09 8.84 31.53
N PRO A 81 -22.40 9.11 31.44
CA PRO A 81 -22.90 10.41 31.84
C PRO A 81 -22.48 10.64 33.29
N VAL A 82 -22.05 11.86 33.63
CA VAL A 82 -21.54 12.24 34.96
C VAL A 82 -22.52 11.89 36.10
N SER A 83 -23.78 11.61 35.76
CA SER A 83 -24.81 11.10 36.66
C SER A 83 -24.60 9.65 37.15
N ASP A 84 -23.78 8.84 36.48
CA ASP A 84 -23.58 7.41 36.78
C ASP A 84 -22.37 7.16 37.70
N ILE A 85 -22.06 8.11 38.60
CA ILE A 85 -21.00 7.92 39.59
C ILE A 85 -21.59 7.21 40.80
N SER A 86 -21.11 5.99 41.09
CA SER A 86 -21.53 5.23 42.26
C SER A 86 -21.23 5.99 43.56
N PRO A 87 -22.00 5.76 44.64
CA PRO A 87 -21.76 6.41 45.93
C PRO A 87 -20.33 6.20 46.47
N GLU A 88 -19.71 5.06 46.17
CA GLU A 88 -18.33 4.75 46.54
C GLU A 88 -17.32 5.65 45.81
N GLN A 89 -17.51 5.85 44.49
CA GLN A 89 -16.64 6.72 43.70
C GLN A 89 -16.75 8.18 44.14
N GLN A 90 -17.97 8.66 44.47
CA GLN A 90 -18.17 10.00 45.02
C GLN A 90 -17.45 10.17 46.37
N ALA A 91 -17.52 9.16 47.24
CA ALA A 91 -16.82 9.19 48.51
C ALA A 91 -15.29 9.25 48.32
N ARG A 92 -14.75 8.49 47.36
CA ARG A 92 -13.32 8.48 47.03
C ARG A 92 -12.84 9.83 46.49
N ILE A 93 -13.60 10.45 45.58
CA ILE A 93 -13.29 11.78 45.05
C ILE A 93 -13.30 12.81 46.19
N ARG A 94 -14.31 12.78 47.06
CA ARG A 94 -14.42 13.70 48.20
C ARG A 94 -13.25 13.55 49.19
N SER A 95 -12.84 12.32 49.48
CA SER A 95 -11.66 12.09 50.34
C SER A 95 -10.37 12.57 49.69
N ALA A 96 -10.22 12.40 48.37
CA ALA A 96 -9.06 12.89 47.65
C ALA A 96 -9.02 14.43 47.66
N MET A 97 -10.14 15.10 47.37
CA MET A 97 -10.24 16.56 47.42
C MET A 97 -9.85 17.11 48.79
N LYS A 98 -10.36 16.49 49.87
CA LYS A 98 -10.01 16.89 51.24
C LYS A 98 -8.51 16.75 51.52
N SER A 99 -7.90 15.65 51.05
CA SER A 99 -6.46 15.44 51.24
C SER A 99 -5.60 16.45 50.48
N LEU A 100 -6.06 16.91 49.30
CA LEU A 100 -5.38 17.97 48.55
C LEU A 100 -5.51 19.31 49.26
N GLU A 101 -6.73 19.66 49.71
CA GLU A 101 -6.98 20.90 50.46
C GLU A 101 -6.16 20.97 51.74
N GLU A 102 -5.99 19.86 52.46
CA GLU A 102 -5.14 19.78 53.66
C GLU A 102 -3.64 19.82 53.35
N SER A 103 -3.23 19.38 52.15
CA SER A 103 -1.83 19.53 51.70
C SER A 103 -1.52 20.92 51.14
N GLU A 104 -2.55 21.63 50.66
CA GLU A 104 -2.45 22.96 50.04
C GLU A 104 -2.82 24.07 51.03
N SER A 105 -3.37 23.73 52.21
CA SER A 105 -3.67 24.68 53.27
C SER A 105 -2.38 25.33 53.74
N PRO A 106 -2.20 26.65 53.56
CA PRO A 106 -0.96 27.29 53.94
C PRO A 106 -0.81 27.40 55.47
N ASP A 107 0.40 27.15 55.98
CA ASP A 107 0.73 27.20 57.42
C ASP A 107 0.93 28.63 57.97
N TRP A 108 0.23 29.64 57.44
CA TRP A 108 0.36 31.05 57.85
C TRP A 108 -0.86 31.61 58.59
#